data_AF-A0A1R0GQK0-F1
#
_entry.id   AF-A0A1R0GQK0-F1
#
_cell.length_a   1.000
_cell.length_b   1.000
_cell.length_c   1.000
_cell.angle_alpha   90.00
_cell.angle_beta   90.00
_cell.angle_gamma   90.00
#
_symmetry.space_group_name_H-M   'P 1'
#
loop_
_entity.id
_entity.type
_entity.pdbx_description
1 polymer ?
#
loop_
_entity_poly.entity_id
_entity_poly.type
_entity_poly.pdbx_seq_one_letter_code
_entity_poly.pdbx_strand_id
1 'polypeptide(L)' 'SIGLLVGGQPIELDEARASSILAHQDLVVDVDLGLGSESATVYTCDMSHEYVSINGDYRT' A
#
# COMPACT_ATOMS: atom_id res chain seq x y z
N SER A 1 -2.63 -6.50 11.09
CA SER A 1 -2.25 -5.11 10.76
C SER A 1 -1.04 -4.69 11.60
N ILE A 2 -0.29 -3.69 11.12
CA ILE A 2 0.77 -2.98 11.84
C ILE A 2 0.47 -1.48 11.70
N GLY A 3 0.65 -0.70 12.75
CA GLY A 3 0.52 0.76 12.67
C GLY A 3 1.76 1.36 12.00
N LEU A 4 1.57 2.39 11.18
CA LEU A 4 2.68 3.11 10.53
C LEU A 4 2.70 4.59 10.92
N LEU A 5 1.52 5.20 11.03
CA LEU A 5 1.36 6.60 11.42
C LEU A 5 0.27 6.75 12.49
N VAL A 6 0.45 7.73 13.38
CA VAL A 6 -0.57 8.19 14.33
C VAL A 6 -0.63 9.72 14.25
N GLY A 7 -1.81 10.28 13.96
CA GLY A 7 -1.98 11.73 13.81
C GLY A 7 -1.12 12.33 12.69
N GLY A 8 -0.82 11.55 11.64
CA GLY A 8 0.05 11.97 10.54
C GLY A 8 1.55 11.98 10.86
N GLN A 9 1.96 11.48 12.04
CA GLN A 9 3.37 11.32 12.41
C GLN A 9 3.77 9.84 12.35
N PRO A 10 4.98 9.50 11.89
CA PRO A 10 5.46 8.14 11.88
C PRO A 10 5.64 7.61 13.31
N ILE A 11 5.41 6.31 13.49
CA ILE A 11 5.79 5.59 14.71
C ILE A 11 7.08 4.81 14.49
N GLU A 12 7.66 4.30 15.58
CA GLU A 12 8.79 3.36 15.47
C GLU A 12 8.34 2.09 14.75
N LEU A 13 9.02 1.75 13.66
CA LEU A 13 8.65 0.68 12.76
C LEU A 13 9.49 -0.57 13.02
N ASP A 14 8.82 -1.69 13.25
CA ASP A 14 9.44 -3.01 13.13
C ASP A 14 9.53 -3.39 11.65
N GLU A 15 10.69 -3.13 11.04
CA GLU A 15 10.92 -3.38 9.62
C GLU A 15 10.83 -4.86 9.25
N ALA A 16 11.27 -5.77 10.13
CA ALA A 16 11.20 -7.20 9.87
C ALA A 16 9.73 -7.66 9.77
N ARG A 17 8.90 -7.19 10.70
CA ARG A 17 7.46 -7.45 10.66
C ARG A 17 6.80 -6.79 9.46
N ALA A 18 7.14 -5.55 9.13
CA ALA A 18 6.61 -4.85 7.97
C ALA A 18 6.94 -5.58 6.66
N SER A 19 8.19 -6.01 6.49
CA SER A 19 8.64 -6.79 5.33
C SER A 19 7.87 -8.12 5.20
N SER A 20 7.64 -8.83 6.32
CA SER A 20 6.84 -10.06 6.31
C SER A 20 5.39 -9.82 5.85
N ILE A 21 4.81 -8.66 6.19
CA ILE A 21 3.44 -8.32 5.77
C ILE A 21 3.41 -7.95 4.29
N LEU A 22 4.39 -7.17 3.81
CA LEU A 22 4.49 -6.76 2.41
C LEU A 22 4.74 -7.92 1.43
N ALA A 23 5.25 -9.06 1.92
CA ALA A 23 5.46 -10.25 1.12
C ALA A 23 4.19 -11.06 0.83
N HIS A 24 3.04 -10.71 1.43
CA HIS A 24 1.78 -11.37 1.12
C HIS A 24 1.28 -10.99 -0.28
N GLN A 25 0.56 -11.93 -0.91
CA GLN A 25 -0.07 -11.71 -2.22
C GLN A 25 -1.14 -10.62 -2.17
N ASP A 26 -1.96 -10.61 -1.12
CA ASP A 26 -3.00 -9.61 -0.90
C ASP A 26 -2.59 -8.65 0.21
N LEU A 27 -2.67 -7.36 -0.07
CA LEU A 27 -2.35 -6.30 0.88
C LEU A 27 -3.57 -5.41 1.12
N VAL A 28 -3.86 -5.13 2.39
CA VAL A 28 -4.86 -4.14 2.80
C VAL A 28 -4.13 -2.94 3.38
N VAL A 29 -4.47 -1.75 2.87
CA VAL A 29 -4.00 -0.46 3.41
C VAL A 29 -5.21 0.28 3.95
N ASP A 30 -5.27 0.40 5.27
CA ASP A 30 -6.32 1.16 5.97
C ASP A 30 -5.81 2.56 6.30
N VAL A 31 -6.58 3.57 5.90
CA VAL A 31 -6.30 4.99 6.19
C VAL A 31 -7.51 5.61 6.87
N ASP A 32 -7.33 6.04 8.11
CA ASP A 32 -8.30 6.85 8.83
C ASP A 32 -7.88 8.33 8.74
N LEU A 33 -8.79 9.16 8.23
CA LEU A 33 -8.58 10.61 8.10
C LEU A 33 -9.01 11.39 9.35
N GLY A 34 -9.80 10.80 10.25
CA GLY A 34 -10.32 11.47 11.44
C GLY A 34 -11.30 12.62 11.16
N LEU A 35 -11.95 12.64 9.99
CA LEU A 35 -12.83 13.73 9.53
C LEU A 35 -14.34 13.42 9.59
N GLY A 36 -14.72 12.20 9.98
CA GLY A 36 -16.12 11.79 10.03
C GLY A 36 -16.29 10.26 9.98
N SER A 37 -17.47 9.80 9.59
CA SER A 37 -17.84 8.37 9.50
C SER A 37 -17.94 7.83 8.07
N GLU A 38 -17.74 8.68 7.08
CA GLU A 38 -17.80 8.27 5.67
C GLU A 38 -16.61 7.39 5.30
N SER A 39 -16.82 6.46 4.38
CA SER A 39 -15.78 5.52 3.94
C SER A 39 -15.91 5.18 2.45
N ALA A 40 -14.79 4.78 1.85
CA ALA A 40 -14.72 4.27 0.49
C ALA A 40 -13.64 3.18 0.41
N THR A 41 -13.83 2.23 -0.51
CA THR A 41 -12.87 1.16 -0.78
C THR A 41 -12.45 1.21 -2.23
N VAL A 42 -11.14 1.16 -2.46
CA VAL A 42 -10.54 1.11 -3.80
C VAL A 42 -9.68 -0.12 -3.89
N TYR A 43 -9.82 -0.87 -4.98
CA TYR A 43 -8.98 -2.01 -5.29
C TYR A 43 -7.94 -1.59 -6.32
N THR A 44 -6.70 -1.98 -6.09
CA THR A 44 -5.57 -1.74 -6.99
C THR A 44 -4.59 -2.89 -6.85
N CYS A 45 -3.58 -2.93 -7.73
CA CYS A 45 -2.46 -3.84 -7.66
C CYS A 45 -1.13 -3.08 -7.63
N ASP A 46 -0.03 -3.82 -7.42
CA ASP A 46 1.32 -3.30 -7.50
C ASP A 46 1.69 -2.91 -8.94
N MET A 47 2.73 -2.07 -9.07
CA MET A 47 3.32 -1.71 -10.35
C MET A 47 4.56 -2.57 -10.60
N SER A 48 4.37 -3.69 -11.29
CA SER A 48 5.44 -4.65 -11.57
C SER A 48 6.31 -4.23 -12.76
N HIS A 49 7.54 -4.76 -12.82
CA HIS A 49 8.41 -4.61 -13.98
C HIS A 49 7.78 -5.20 -15.26
N GLU A 50 7.03 -6.29 -15.11
CA GLU A 50 6.31 -6.92 -16.22
C GLU A 50 5.23 -6.00 -16.80
N TYR A 51 4.47 -5.29 -15.95
CA TYR A 51 3.52 -4.28 -16.41
C TYR A 51 4.21 -3.22 -17.29
N VAL A 52 5.37 -2.73 -16.86
CA VAL A 52 6.19 -1.78 -17.63
C VAL A 52 6.66 -2.39 -18.94
N SER A 53 7.12 -3.64 -18.92
CA SER A 53 7.62 -4.32 -20.13
C SER A 53 6.52 -4.54 -21.17
N ILE A 54 5.33 -4.96 -20.74
CA ILE A 54 4.18 -5.20 -21.63
C ILE A 54 3.69 -3.89 -22.28
N ASN A 55 3.66 -2.79 -21.52
CA ASN A 55 3.06 -1.54 -21.98
C ASN A 55 4.10 -0.52 -22.50
N GLY A 56 5.39 -0.74 -22.25
CA GLY A 56 6.47 0.17 -22.63
C GLY A 56 6.76 0.17 -24.13
N ASP A 57 6.50 -0.94 -24.82
CA ASP A 57 6.78 -1.11 -26.25
C ASP A 57 5.72 -0.48 -27.17
N TYR A 58 4.81 0.34 -26.64
CA TYR A 58 3.65 0.87 -27.38
C TYR A 58 3.99 1.82 -28.54
N ARG A 59 5.27 2.25 -28.70
CA ARG A 59 5.76 2.98 -29.88
C ARG A 59 7.24 2.70 -30.17
N THR A 60 7.51 1.79 -31.10
CA THR A 60 8.63 1.95 -32.07
C THR A 60 8.03 2.23 -33.44
#